data_AF-A0A7Y2AED9-F1
#
_entry.id   AF-A0A7Y2AED9-F1
#
_cell.length_a   1.000
_cell.length_b   1.000
_cell.length_c   1.000
_cell.angle_alpha   90.00
_cell.angle_beta   90.00
_cell.angle_gamma   90.00
#
_symmetry.space_group_name_H-M   'P 1'
#
loop_
_entity.id
_entity.type
_entity.pdbx_description
1 polymer ?
#
loop_
_entity_poly.entity_id
_entity_poly.type
_entity_poly.pdbx_seq_one_letter_code
_entity_poly.pdbx_strand_id
1 'polypeptide(L)'
;MSVRVAKQTTEQIIVKLRPIISSLLEARDYALQSGCELWEFAIHIQELIALGFSESDLRWLAHQRFVEHGREITEDGDGERKFRPTKNLSFSQDTCFVISDFGVAQTCSLPNEPGDTTSVAGPIGVAGPIADVASDSLADDTVDQSSAPPSSECEQEPKSNGASLPQWDAETRELSFSGRVIKQFKWRAANQEIVLNAFQEEGWPSVVDDPLPPNDEQDPKRRLQDTIKSLNRNQCNALLRFHGNGTGQAVRWKFVNGDRSSS
;
A
#
# COMPACT_ATOMS: atom_id res chain seq x y z
N MET A 1 -24.70 20.74 -23.00
CA MET A 1 -24.71 19.39 -22.42
C MET A 1 -23.34 18.69 -22.43
N SER A 2 -22.22 19.40 -22.69
CA SER A 2 -21.02 18.72 -23.22
C SER A 2 -19.82 18.50 -22.28
N VAL A 3 -19.74 19.18 -21.13
CA VAL A 3 -18.55 19.07 -20.25
C VAL A 3 -18.69 17.98 -19.17
N ARG A 4 -19.91 17.76 -18.65
CA ARG A 4 -20.15 16.75 -17.59
C ARG A 4 -20.06 15.32 -18.12
N VAL A 5 -20.58 15.06 -19.33
CA VAL A 5 -20.50 13.73 -19.95
C VAL A 5 -19.06 13.36 -20.27
N ALA A 6 -18.27 14.29 -20.81
CA ALA A 6 -16.85 14.06 -21.11
C ALA A 6 -16.01 13.80 -19.84
N LYS A 7 -16.27 14.51 -18.74
CA LYS A 7 -15.64 14.24 -17.44
C LYS A 7 -15.99 12.86 -16.90
N GLN A 8 -17.27 12.49 -16.96
CA GLN A 8 -17.76 11.22 -16.44
C GLN A 8 -17.22 10.01 -17.23
N THR A 9 -17.09 10.14 -18.57
CA THR A 9 -16.41 9.12 -19.39
C THR A 9 -14.94 9.01 -19.06
N THR A 10 -14.26 10.13 -18.76
CA THR A 10 -12.83 10.14 -18.41
C THR A 10 -12.58 9.47 -17.06
N GLU A 11 -13.42 9.73 -16.05
CA GLU A 11 -13.34 9.10 -14.74
C GLU A 11 -13.54 7.58 -14.81
N GLN A 12 -14.52 7.10 -15.58
CA GLN A 12 -14.74 5.66 -15.78
C GLN A 12 -13.58 4.99 -16.49
N ILE A 13 -13.00 5.66 -17.50
CA ILE A 13 -11.80 5.17 -18.19
C ILE A 13 -10.62 5.11 -17.23
N ILE A 14 -10.40 6.13 -16.40
CA ILE A 14 -9.31 6.15 -15.42
C ILE A 14 -9.44 5.02 -14.40
N VAL A 15 -10.66 4.73 -13.91
CA VAL A 15 -10.89 3.61 -13.00
C VAL A 15 -10.52 2.28 -13.66
N LYS A 16 -10.93 2.06 -14.92
CA LYS A 16 -10.53 0.88 -15.71
C LYS A 16 -9.01 0.79 -15.83
N LEU A 17 -8.34 1.92 -16.06
CA LEU A 17 -6.89 1.99 -16.30
C LEU A 17 -6.04 2.08 -15.02
N ARG A 18 -6.65 2.00 -13.83
CA ARG A 18 -5.90 2.05 -12.57
C ARG A 18 -4.83 0.95 -12.47
N PRO A 19 -5.07 -0.32 -12.84
CA PRO A 19 -4.05 -1.37 -12.72
C PRO A 19 -2.80 -1.11 -13.59
N ILE A 20 -2.99 -0.67 -14.84
CA ILE A 20 -1.88 -0.33 -15.73
C ILE A 20 -1.10 0.88 -15.24
N ILE A 21 -1.79 1.93 -14.76
CA ILE A 21 -1.14 3.10 -14.18
C ILE A 21 -0.34 2.72 -12.94
N SER A 22 -0.88 1.86 -12.07
CA SER A 22 -0.18 1.34 -10.89
C SER A 22 1.09 0.58 -11.26
N SER A 23 1.03 -0.31 -12.25
CA SER A 23 2.20 -1.06 -12.71
C SER A 23 3.30 -0.14 -13.27
N LEU A 24 2.92 0.87 -14.06
CA LEU A 24 3.88 1.83 -14.62
C LEU A 24 4.48 2.78 -13.56
N LEU A 25 3.72 3.12 -12.52
CA LEU A 25 4.23 3.88 -11.36
C LEU A 25 5.23 3.05 -10.56
N GLU A 26 4.94 1.77 -10.35
CA GLU A 26 5.82 0.83 -9.67
C GLU A 26 7.15 0.67 -10.43
N ALA A 27 7.11 0.51 -11.75
CA ALA A 27 8.31 0.49 -12.60
C ALA A 27 9.13 1.79 -12.47
N ARG A 28 8.48 2.95 -12.46
CA ARG A 28 9.15 4.24 -12.21
C ARG A 28 9.79 4.29 -10.83
N ASP A 29 9.11 3.82 -9.80
CA ASP A 29 9.66 3.75 -8.45
C ASP A 29 10.90 2.84 -8.39
N TYR A 30 10.89 1.72 -9.12
CA TYR A 30 12.07 0.83 -9.24
C TYR A 30 13.26 1.50 -9.93
N ALA A 31 13.03 2.27 -11.00
CA ALA A 31 14.09 3.01 -11.67
C ALA A 31 14.72 4.09 -10.75
N LEU A 32 13.87 4.91 -10.11
CA LEU A 32 14.31 5.93 -9.15
C LEU A 32 15.04 5.31 -7.97
N GLN A 33 14.56 4.16 -7.49
CA GLN A 33 15.17 3.39 -6.42
C GLN A 33 16.54 2.81 -6.82
N SER A 34 16.72 2.43 -8.07
CA SER A 34 17.97 1.84 -8.55
C SER A 34 18.99 2.92 -8.94
N GLY A 35 18.57 4.18 -9.06
CA GLY A 35 19.42 5.26 -9.58
C GLY A 35 19.69 5.13 -11.08
N CYS A 36 18.85 4.35 -11.78
CA CYS A 36 18.93 4.09 -13.20
C CYS A 36 17.92 4.97 -13.95
N GLU A 37 18.02 5.00 -15.27
CA GLU A 37 17.02 5.68 -16.09
C GLU A 37 15.67 4.97 -16.04
N LEU A 38 14.58 5.72 -16.23
CA LEU A 38 13.21 5.20 -16.22
C LEU A 38 13.00 4.04 -17.21
N TRP A 39 13.67 4.14 -18.36
CA TRP A 39 13.58 3.18 -19.45
C TRP A 39 14.18 1.81 -19.11
N GLU A 40 15.06 1.72 -18.12
CA GLU A 40 15.62 0.45 -17.66
C GLU A 40 14.52 -0.49 -17.11
N PHE A 41 13.45 0.08 -16.57
CA PHE A 41 12.28 -0.63 -16.06
C PHE A 41 11.05 -0.47 -16.97
N ALA A 42 11.23 -0.07 -18.23
CA ALA A 42 10.11 0.03 -19.17
C ALA A 42 9.40 -1.32 -19.33
N ILE A 43 8.07 -1.30 -19.25
CA ILE A 43 7.22 -2.50 -19.26
C ILE A 43 6.85 -2.86 -20.70
N HIS A 44 6.98 -4.14 -21.06
CA HIS A 44 6.72 -4.60 -22.42
C HIS A 44 5.21 -4.63 -22.72
N ILE A 45 4.82 -4.36 -23.97
CA ILE A 45 3.39 -4.30 -24.37
C ILE A 45 2.64 -5.60 -24.07
N GLN A 46 3.32 -6.75 -24.17
CA GLN A 46 2.71 -8.06 -23.92
C GLN A 46 2.32 -8.24 -22.45
N GLU A 47 3.11 -7.71 -21.51
CA GLU A 47 2.79 -7.75 -20.08
C GLU A 47 1.50 -6.95 -19.80
N LEU A 48 1.37 -5.78 -20.43
CA LEU A 48 0.19 -4.93 -20.28
C LEU A 48 -1.06 -5.56 -20.94
N ILE A 49 -0.89 -6.22 -22.08
CA ILE A 49 -2.00 -6.97 -22.72
C ILE A 49 -2.40 -8.17 -21.88
N ALA A 50 -1.44 -8.88 -21.26
CA ALA A 50 -1.70 -10.01 -20.37
C ALA A 50 -2.50 -9.60 -19.11
N LEU A 51 -2.36 -8.35 -18.66
CA LEU A 51 -3.20 -7.75 -17.62
C LEU A 51 -4.64 -7.43 -18.08
N GLY A 52 -4.99 -7.74 -19.33
CA GLY A 52 -6.34 -7.58 -19.88
C GLY A 52 -6.59 -6.24 -20.59
N PHE A 53 -5.55 -5.45 -20.84
CA PHE A 53 -5.67 -4.17 -21.55
C PHE A 53 -5.56 -4.35 -23.06
N SER A 54 -6.39 -3.62 -23.81
CA SER A 54 -6.30 -3.62 -25.27
C SER A 54 -5.25 -2.62 -25.75
N GLU A 55 -4.71 -2.82 -26.95
CA GLU A 55 -3.85 -1.80 -27.57
C GLU A 55 -4.57 -0.45 -27.73
N SER A 56 -5.90 -0.44 -27.86
CA SER A 56 -6.68 0.80 -27.91
C SER A 56 -6.62 1.58 -26.60
N ASP A 57 -6.61 0.89 -25.46
CA ASP A 57 -6.42 1.50 -24.13
C ASP A 57 -5.02 2.13 -24.02
N LEU A 58 -3.99 1.41 -24.50
CA LEU A 58 -2.60 1.89 -24.54
C LEU A 58 -2.43 3.11 -25.47
N ARG A 59 -3.06 3.08 -26.65
CA ARG A 59 -3.08 4.22 -27.59
C ARG A 59 -3.74 5.43 -26.95
N TRP A 60 -4.82 5.22 -26.21
CA TRP A 60 -5.50 6.30 -25.51
C TRP A 60 -4.59 6.90 -24.44
N LEU A 61 -3.92 6.09 -23.62
CA LEU A 61 -2.96 6.57 -22.60
C LEU A 61 -1.82 7.38 -23.23
N ALA A 62 -1.22 6.90 -24.32
CA ALA A 62 -0.16 7.60 -25.04
C ALA A 62 -0.67 8.92 -25.64
N HIS A 63 -1.86 8.92 -26.24
CA HIS A 63 -2.47 10.11 -26.82
C HIS A 63 -2.79 11.18 -25.75
N GLN A 64 -3.26 10.76 -24.58
CA GLN A 64 -3.50 11.64 -23.42
C GLN A 64 -2.21 12.01 -22.67
N ARG A 65 -1.03 11.57 -23.16
CA ARG A 65 0.29 11.80 -22.56
C ARG A 65 0.46 11.24 -21.16
N PHE A 66 -0.32 10.24 -20.75
CA PHE A 66 -0.09 9.55 -19.48
C PHE A 66 1.18 8.69 -19.52
N VAL A 67 1.48 8.14 -20.70
CA VAL A 67 2.64 7.26 -20.91
C VAL A 67 3.46 7.72 -22.09
N GLU A 68 4.74 7.38 -22.07
CA GLU A 68 5.65 7.44 -23.20
C GLU A 68 5.93 6.01 -23.69
N HIS A 69 6.15 5.86 -25.00
CA HIS A 69 6.39 4.55 -25.60
C HIS A 69 7.55 4.57 -26.59
N GLY A 70 8.25 3.44 -26.67
CA GLY A 70 9.44 3.27 -27.48
C GLY A 70 9.62 1.81 -27.85
N ARG A 71 10.21 1.56 -29.01
CA ARG A 71 10.56 0.21 -29.43
C ARG A 71 11.89 -0.18 -28.80
N GLU A 72 11.94 -1.29 -28.09
CA GLU A 72 13.18 -1.85 -27.58
C GLU A 72 14.03 -2.36 -28.75
N ILE A 73 15.30 -1.96 -28.75
CA ILE A 73 16.29 -2.29 -29.78
C ILE A 73 17.59 -2.79 -29.12
N THR A 74 17.50 -3.28 -27.89
CA THR A 74 18.61 -3.89 -27.15
C THR A 74 19.13 -5.10 -27.92
N GLU A 75 20.42 -5.13 -28.23
CA GLU A 75 21.06 -6.25 -28.93
C GLU A 75 21.81 -7.16 -27.94
N ASP A 76 22.07 -8.40 -28.34
CA ASP A 76 22.83 -9.36 -27.52
C ASP A 76 24.25 -8.83 -27.28
N GLY A 77 24.56 -8.50 -26.02
CA GLY A 77 25.84 -7.93 -25.60
C GLY A 77 25.77 -6.47 -25.16
N ASP A 78 24.60 -5.82 -25.31
CA ASP A 78 24.36 -4.53 -24.70
C ASP A 78 24.27 -4.66 -23.17
N GLY A 79 25.02 -3.80 -22.46
CA GLY A 79 25.02 -3.75 -21.00
C GLY A 79 23.83 -3.01 -20.38
N GLU A 80 23.04 -2.32 -21.21
CA GLU A 80 21.92 -1.46 -20.82
C GLU A 80 20.83 -1.54 -21.89
N ARG A 81 19.56 -1.40 -21.48
CA ARG A 81 18.43 -1.44 -22.41
C ARG A 81 18.42 -0.20 -23.30
N LYS A 82 18.15 -0.39 -24.59
CA LYS A 82 18.10 0.70 -25.57
C LYS A 82 16.74 0.79 -26.24
N PHE A 83 16.27 2.02 -26.42
CA PHE A 83 14.95 2.28 -26.97
C PHE A 83 14.99 3.29 -28.11
N ARG A 84 14.17 3.04 -29.12
CA ARG A 84 13.89 3.98 -30.19
C ARG A 84 12.50 4.61 -29.94
N PRO A 85 12.42 5.91 -29.62
CA PRO A 85 11.15 6.60 -29.45
C PRO A 85 10.29 6.48 -30.70
N THR A 86 9.02 6.13 -30.51
CA THR A 86 8.08 5.96 -31.62
C THR A 86 7.04 7.07 -31.56
N LYS A 87 6.99 7.95 -32.56
CA LYS A 87 6.09 9.13 -32.54
C LYS A 87 4.67 8.84 -33.02
N ASN A 88 4.41 7.65 -33.56
CA ASN A 88 3.08 7.24 -34.01
C ASN A 88 2.44 6.31 -32.96
N LEU A 89 1.11 6.15 -33.05
CA LEU A 89 0.35 5.21 -32.21
C LEU A 89 0.40 3.77 -32.77
N SER A 90 1.47 3.44 -33.49
CA SER A 90 1.72 2.09 -33.99
C SER A 90 2.57 1.36 -32.98
N PHE A 91 2.08 0.24 -32.48
CA PHE A 91 2.80 -0.59 -31.54
C PHE A 91 3.24 -1.87 -32.26
N SER A 92 4.46 -2.28 -32.00
CA SER A 92 5.00 -3.60 -32.35
C SER A 92 5.08 -4.46 -31.10
N GLN A 93 5.41 -5.74 -31.27
CA GLN A 93 5.64 -6.63 -30.13
C GLN A 93 6.74 -6.09 -29.22
N ASP A 94 7.82 -5.51 -29.76
CA ASP A 94 8.91 -4.92 -28.97
C ASP A 94 8.61 -3.52 -28.39
N THR A 95 7.34 -3.12 -28.28
CA THR A 95 7.01 -1.79 -27.73
C THR A 95 7.00 -1.84 -26.21
N CYS A 96 7.71 -0.90 -25.59
CA CYS A 96 7.76 -0.74 -24.14
C CYS A 96 7.22 0.62 -23.73
N PHE A 97 6.69 0.69 -22.51
CA PHE A 97 6.01 1.85 -21.95
C PHE A 97 6.65 2.29 -20.63
N VAL A 98 6.69 3.61 -20.41
CA VAL A 98 7.02 4.24 -19.13
C VAL A 98 5.96 5.30 -18.79
N ILE A 99 5.73 5.56 -17.51
CA ILE A 99 4.84 6.66 -17.12
C ILE A 99 5.51 8.01 -17.33
N SER A 100 4.82 8.93 -17.98
CA SER A 100 5.32 10.30 -18.19
C SER A 100 5.17 11.13 -16.90
N ASP A 101 5.88 12.25 -16.82
CA ASP A 101 5.68 13.19 -15.71
C ASP A 101 4.26 13.76 -15.65
N PHE A 102 3.59 13.92 -16.80
CA PHE A 102 2.19 14.33 -16.85
C PHE A 102 1.26 13.26 -16.27
N GLY A 103 1.50 11.98 -16.60
CA GLY A 103 0.75 10.86 -16.05
C GLY A 103 0.88 10.76 -14.53
N VAL A 104 2.09 10.96 -14.01
CA VAL A 104 2.33 11.01 -12.55
C VAL A 104 1.58 12.17 -11.91
N ALA A 105 1.72 13.39 -12.45
CA ALA A 105 1.05 14.57 -11.89
C ALA A 105 -0.48 14.43 -11.90
N GLN A 106 -1.06 13.85 -12.95
CA GLN A 106 -2.49 13.60 -13.03
C GLN A 106 -2.95 12.53 -12.07
N THR A 107 -2.19 11.44 -11.92
CA THR A 107 -2.54 10.38 -10.96
C THR A 107 -2.51 10.89 -9.52
N CYS A 108 -1.57 11.79 -9.19
CA CYS A 108 -1.51 12.47 -7.89
C CYS A 108 -2.72 13.39 -7.62
N SER A 109 -3.43 13.84 -8.66
CA SER A 109 -4.55 14.79 -8.56
C SER A 109 -5.92 14.11 -8.49
N LEU A 110 -5.97 12.79 -8.71
CA LEU A 110 -7.21 12.04 -8.63
C LEU A 110 -7.55 11.73 -7.17
N PRO A 111 -8.76 12.08 -6.69
CA PRO A 111 -9.20 11.66 -5.37
C PRO A 111 -9.24 10.13 -5.30
N ASN A 112 -8.63 9.55 -4.26
CA ASN A 112 -8.95 8.19 -3.85
C ASN A 112 -10.42 8.23 -3.44
N GLU A 113 -11.33 7.66 -4.24
CA GLU A 113 -12.73 7.48 -3.82
C GLU A 113 -12.75 6.82 -2.43
N PRO A 114 -13.27 7.48 -1.38
CA PRO A 114 -13.46 6.88 -0.07
C PRO A 114 -14.70 5.99 -0.16
N GLY A 115 -14.49 4.73 -0.53
CA GLY A 115 -15.56 3.77 -0.75
C GLY A 115 -15.27 2.43 -0.11
N ASP A 116 -15.23 2.38 1.22
CA ASP A 116 -15.98 1.36 1.97
C ASP A 116 -16.26 1.81 3.41
N THR A 117 -17.04 2.87 3.56
CA THR A 117 -17.74 3.18 4.81
C THR A 117 -19.04 2.38 4.85
N THR A 118 -18.96 1.08 5.10
CA THR A 118 -20.12 0.33 5.61
C THR A 118 -19.91 0.03 7.08
N SER A 119 -20.37 1.01 7.87
CA SER A 119 -20.87 0.94 9.23
C SER A 119 -20.90 -0.44 9.90
N VAL A 120 -20.13 -0.51 10.98
CA VAL A 120 -20.38 -1.33 12.16
C VAL A 120 -21.88 -1.35 12.51
N ALA A 121 -22.46 -2.53 12.53
CA ALA A 121 -23.50 -2.90 13.48
C ALA A 121 -22.97 -4.13 14.22
N GLY A 122 -22.47 -3.91 15.43
CA GLY A 122 -21.98 -4.96 16.30
C GLY A 122 -23.07 -5.97 16.70
N PRO A 123 -22.68 -7.13 17.25
CA PRO A 123 -23.58 -8.23 17.56
C PRO A 123 -24.41 -7.91 18.81
N ILE A 124 -25.74 -7.93 18.68
CA ILE A 124 -26.64 -8.05 19.83
C ILE A 124 -26.74 -9.55 20.13
N GLY A 125 -26.09 -9.94 21.23
CA GLY A 125 -26.36 -11.22 21.87
C GLY A 125 -27.72 -11.26 22.56
N VAL A 126 -28.12 -12.49 22.88
CA VAL A 126 -29.25 -12.96 23.72
C VAL A 126 -30.64 -12.80 23.08
N ALA A 127 -31.57 -13.77 23.07
CA ALA A 127 -31.79 -14.91 23.96
C ALA A 127 -32.64 -16.00 23.29
N GLY A 128 -32.42 -17.25 23.69
CA GLY A 128 -33.42 -18.32 23.54
C GLY A 128 -34.37 -18.34 24.76
N PRO A 129 -35.60 -18.88 24.64
CA PRO A 129 -36.33 -19.44 25.78
C PRO A 129 -35.94 -20.93 25.92
N ILE A 130 -35.98 -21.55 27.10
CA ILE A 130 -37.16 -22.22 27.65
C ILE A 130 -36.87 -22.71 29.09
N ALA A 131 -37.86 -22.52 29.97
CA ALA A 131 -38.26 -23.25 31.18
C ALA A 131 -37.49 -23.10 32.53
N ASP A 132 -38.23 -22.48 33.46
CA ASP A 132 -38.59 -22.92 34.83
C ASP A 132 -37.62 -23.77 35.65
N VAL A 133 -37.30 -23.31 36.87
CA VAL A 133 -37.77 -23.92 38.13
C VAL A 133 -37.48 -23.00 39.34
N ALA A 134 -38.33 -23.14 40.34
CA ALA A 134 -38.63 -22.26 41.47
C ALA A 134 -37.66 -22.23 42.66
N SER A 135 -38.00 -21.35 43.62
CA SER A 135 -37.65 -21.25 45.06
C SER A 135 -36.69 -20.11 45.38
N ASP A 136 -36.76 -19.37 46.50
CA ASP A 136 -37.73 -19.14 47.57
C ASP A 136 -37.04 -18.09 48.48
N SER A 137 -37.79 -17.13 49.05
CA SER A 137 -37.49 -16.37 50.29
C SER A 137 -36.22 -15.48 50.39
N LEU A 138 -36.07 -14.45 51.24
CA LEU A 138 -36.89 -13.49 52.01
C LEU A 138 -35.84 -12.55 52.69
N ALA A 139 -36.21 -11.27 52.91
CA ALA A 139 -35.58 -10.28 53.80
C ALA A 139 -34.18 -9.73 53.38
N ASP A 140 -33.73 -8.52 53.69
CA ASP A 140 -34.16 -7.48 54.64
C ASP A 140 -33.42 -6.16 54.29
N ASP A 141 -33.95 -5.02 54.76
CA ASP A 141 -33.28 -3.85 55.37
C ASP A 141 -31.93 -3.27 54.83
N THR A 142 -31.58 -1.97 54.89
CA THR A 142 -32.15 -0.64 55.18
C THR A 142 -31.01 0.36 54.80
N VAL A 143 -31.32 1.64 54.54
CA VAL A 143 -30.48 2.89 54.65
C VAL A 143 -29.03 2.92 54.08
N ASP A 144 -28.53 4.00 53.48
CA ASP A 144 -28.33 5.31 54.11
C ASP A 144 -27.91 6.38 53.08
N GLN A 145 -28.17 7.63 53.46
CA GLN A 145 -28.04 8.85 52.66
C GLN A 145 -26.63 9.46 52.66
N SER A 146 -26.46 10.40 51.71
CA SER A 146 -25.64 11.60 51.81
C SER A 146 -24.17 11.49 51.38
N SER A 147 -23.83 12.13 50.25
CA SER A 147 -23.25 13.50 50.28
C SER A 147 -22.78 13.92 48.86
N ALA A 148 -23.02 15.18 48.51
CA ALA A 148 -22.47 15.88 47.36
C ALA A 148 -21.88 17.23 47.85
N PRO A 149 -21.24 18.07 47.02
CA PRO A 149 -20.08 17.92 46.10
C PRO A 149 -18.95 18.91 46.52
N PRO A 150 -17.80 19.13 45.81
CA PRO A 150 -17.76 20.00 44.62
C PRO A 150 -16.62 19.73 43.59
N SER A 151 -16.80 20.29 42.38
CA SER A 151 -15.81 20.89 41.45
C SER A 151 -14.38 20.36 41.25
N SER A 152 -14.02 20.29 39.95
CA SER A 152 -12.68 20.51 39.35
C SER A 152 -11.79 19.28 39.02
N GLU A 153 -11.56 19.16 37.71
CA GLU A 153 -10.30 18.78 37.03
C GLU A 153 -9.73 17.35 37.16
N CYS A 154 -9.54 16.75 35.98
CA CYS A 154 -8.39 15.93 35.57
C CYS A 154 -7.87 14.85 36.53
N GLU A 155 -8.15 13.59 36.18
CA GLU A 155 -7.16 12.52 36.38
C GLU A 155 -7.04 11.67 35.10
N GLN A 156 -6.12 12.13 34.24
CA GLN A 156 -5.39 11.26 33.33
C GLN A 156 -4.36 10.47 34.15
N GLU A 157 -4.33 9.16 33.89
CA GLU A 157 -3.13 8.28 33.80
C GLU A 157 -2.38 8.00 35.12
N PRO A 158 -1.81 6.78 35.36
CA PRO A 158 -0.64 6.38 34.54
C PRO A 158 -0.22 4.89 34.44
N LYS A 159 0.48 4.60 33.32
CA LYS A 159 1.60 3.63 33.11
C LYS A 159 1.30 2.18 32.67
N SER A 160 1.45 1.98 31.35
CA SER A 160 2.38 0.96 30.85
C SER A 160 3.35 1.60 29.85
N ASN A 161 4.52 1.98 30.34
CA ASN A 161 5.70 2.24 29.51
C ASN A 161 6.24 0.87 29.07
N GLY A 162 6.57 0.64 27.79
CA GLY A 162 7.47 -0.48 27.51
C GLY A 162 7.76 -0.94 26.09
N ALA A 163 6.80 -0.90 25.15
CA ALA A 163 7.08 -1.26 23.77
C ALA A 163 6.03 -0.62 22.87
N SER A 164 6.26 0.61 22.44
CA SER A 164 5.58 1.08 21.23
C SER A 164 5.89 0.04 20.15
N LEU A 165 4.87 -0.56 19.55
CA LEU A 165 5.03 -1.39 18.37
C LEU A 165 4.77 -0.52 17.14
N PRO A 166 5.30 -0.89 15.97
CA PRO A 166 4.86 -0.27 14.74
C PRO A 166 3.35 -0.50 14.58
N GLN A 167 2.68 0.45 13.94
CA GLN A 167 1.27 0.35 13.61
C GLN A 167 1.13 0.63 12.12
N TRP A 168 0.54 -0.32 11.41
CA TRP A 168 0.15 -0.16 10.02
C TRP A 168 -1.35 0.04 9.95
N ASP A 169 -1.75 1.14 9.31
CA ASP A 169 -3.14 1.42 8.99
C ASP A 169 -3.33 1.26 7.48
N ALA A 170 -4.04 0.21 7.08
CA ALA A 170 -4.33 -0.09 5.68
C ALA A 170 -5.34 0.90 5.07
N GLU A 171 -6.18 1.54 5.87
CA GLU A 171 -7.18 2.52 5.42
C GLU A 171 -6.51 3.85 5.07
N THR A 172 -5.68 4.36 5.98
CA THR A 172 -4.93 5.61 5.78
C THR A 172 -3.61 5.42 5.04
N ARG A 173 -3.22 4.15 4.82
CA ARG A 173 -1.94 3.72 4.24
C ARG A 173 -0.75 4.35 4.94
N GLU A 174 -0.81 4.34 6.26
CA GLU A 174 0.20 4.97 7.09
C GLU A 174 0.89 3.92 7.97
N LEU A 175 2.21 3.83 7.83
CA LEU A 175 3.05 3.15 8.79
C LEU A 175 3.50 4.18 9.81
N SER A 176 3.08 4.01 11.05
CA SER A 176 3.41 4.91 12.16
C SER A 176 4.06 4.15 13.33
N PHE A 177 4.74 4.89 14.18
CA PHE A 177 5.38 4.37 15.38
C PHE A 177 5.39 5.43 16.48
N SER A 178 4.88 5.11 17.66
CA SER A 178 4.79 6.07 18.78
C SER A 178 4.13 7.41 18.37
N GLY A 179 3.10 7.35 17.51
CA GLY A 179 2.42 8.53 16.97
C GLY A 179 3.22 9.34 15.92
N ARG A 180 4.36 8.82 15.44
CA ARG A 180 5.13 9.42 14.34
C ARG A 180 4.94 8.63 13.05
N VAL A 181 4.58 9.33 11.97
CA VAL A 181 4.49 8.74 10.64
C VAL A 181 5.88 8.33 10.15
N ILE A 182 6.12 7.02 10.04
CA ILE A 182 7.35 6.47 9.46
C ILE A 182 7.29 6.57 7.95
N LYS A 183 6.16 6.18 7.35
CA LYS A 183 5.99 6.19 5.90
C LYS A 183 4.50 6.27 5.56
N GLN A 184 4.16 7.17 4.64
CA GLN A 184 2.82 7.27 4.09
C GLN A 184 2.84 6.79 2.63
N PHE A 185 2.01 5.81 2.31
CA PHE A 185 1.94 5.25 0.96
C PHE A 185 0.83 5.97 0.23
N LYS A 186 1.23 6.84 -0.72
CA LYS A 186 0.23 7.52 -1.55
C LYS A 186 -0.56 6.49 -2.35
N TRP A 187 0.11 5.56 -3.05
CA TRP A 187 -0.54 4.56 -3.93
C TRP A 187 -0.45 3.13 -3.40
N ARG A 188 -1.32 2.25 -3.90
CA ARG A 188 -1.35 0.82 -3.56
C ARG A 188 -0.10 0.12 -4.09
N ALA A 189 0.93 0.06 -3.27
CA ALA A 189 2.07 -0.81 -3.52
C ALA A 189 1.70 -2.21 -3.01
N ALA A 190 1.02 -3.00 -3.85
CA ALA A 190 0.38 -4.26 -3.45
C ALA A 190 1.31 -5.17 -2.63
N ASN A 191 2.56 -5.38 -3.08
CA ASN A 191 3.53 -6.19 -2.35
C ASN A 191 3.92 -5.58 -0.99
N GLN A 192 4.04 -4.26 -0.89
CA GLN A 192 4.36 -3.58 0.38
C GLN A 192 3.17 -3.63 1.36
N GLU A 193 1.95 -3.45 0.87
CA GLU A 193 0.73 -3.59 1.68
C GLU A 193 0.56 -5.02 2.19
N ILE A 194 0.80 -6.05 1.36
CA ILE A 194 0.71 -7.47 1.76
C ILE A 194 1.68 -7.77 2.92
N VAL A 195 2.93 -7.30 2.83
CA VAL A 195 3.91 -7.49 3.91
C VAL A 195 3.49 -6.76 5.18
N LEU A 196 3.01 -5.51 5.06
CA LEU A 196 2.60 -4.72 6.23
C LEU A 196 1.31 -5.23 6.88
N ASN A 197 0.36 -5.71 6.08
CA ASN A 197 -0.84 -6.38 6.57
C ASN A 197 -0.48 -7.65 7.34
N ALA A 198 0.43 -8.48 6.81
CA ALA A 198 0.87 -9.68 7.51
C ALA A 198 1.52 -9.35 8.87
N PHE A 199 2.38 -8.32 8.93
CA PHE A 199 2.90 -7.83 10.22
C PHE A 199 1.78 -7.33 11.15
N GLN A 200 0.79 -6.60 10.64
CA GLN A 200 -0.30 -6.07 11.46
C GLN A 200 -1.24 -7.16 11.98
N GLU A 201 -1.57 -8.16 11.16
CA GLU A 201 -2.43 -9.30 11.49
C GLU A 201 -1.77 -10.20 12.54
N GLU A 202 -0.45 -10.40 12.45
CA GLU A 202 0.30 -11.21 13.41
C GLU A 202 0.72 -10.44 14.68
N GLY A 203 0.38 -9.16 14.79
CA GLY A 203 0.71 -8.33 15.96
C GLY A 203 2.18 -7.88 16.03
N TRP A 204 2.78 -7.65 14.88
CA TRP A 204 4.16 -7.20 14.67
C TRP A 204 5.23 -8.10 15.31
N PRO A 205 5.26 -9.41 15.01
CA PRO A 205 6.33 -10.28 15.46
C PRO A 205 7.66 -9.86 14.81
N SER A 206 8.78 -10.23 15.42
CA SER A 206 10.11 -9.85 14.91
C SER A 206 10.41 -10.40 13.51
N VAL A 207 9.70 -11.46 13.10
CA VAL A 207 9.81 -12.17 11.82
C VAL A 207 8.40 -12.59 11.39
N VAL A 208 8.10 -12.44 10.10
CA VAL A 208 6.91 -12.99 9.41
C VAL A 208 7.40 -13.74 8.17
N ASP A 209 6.75 -14.86 7.84
CA ASP A 209 7.05 -15.62 6.62
C ASP A 209 6.69 -14.81 5.36
N ASP A 210 7.28 -15.12 4.21
CA ASP A 210 7.04 -14.37 2.96
C ASP A 210 5.55 -14.43 2.58
N PRO A 211 4.79 -13.32 2.74
CA PRO A 211 3.36 -13.31 2.47
C PRO A 211 3.06 -12.98 1.00
N LEU A 212 4.10 -12.69 0.21
CA LEU A 212 3.94 -12.24 -1.17
C LEU A 212 3.56 -13.40 -2.10
N PRO A 213 2.59 -13.18 -3.01
CA PRO A 213 2.17 -14.23 -3.93
C PRO A 213 3.35 -14.72 -4.80
N PRO A 214 3.39 -16.02 -5.14
CA PRO A 214 4.38 -16.52 -6.08
C PRO A 214 4.21 -15.85 -7.44
N ASN A 215 5.33 -15.52 -8.07
CA ASN A 215 5.37 -14.98 -9.42
C ASN A 215 6.31 -15.88 -10.24
N ASP A 216 5.78 -16.51 -11.28
CA ASP A 216 6.51 -17.47 -12.12
C ASP A 216 7.65 -16.82 -12.93
N GLU A 217 7.61 -15.49 -13.11
CA GLU A 217 8.62 -14.73 -13.86
C GLU A 217 9.78 -14.23 -12.98
N GLN A 218 9.61 -14.18 -11.66
CA GLN A 218 10.59 -13.62 -10.73
C GLN A 218 10.93 -14.59 -9.60
N ASP A 219 12.24 -14.86 -9.43
CA ASP A 219 12.76 -15.61 -8.29
C ASP A 219 12.20 -15.04 -6.96
N PRO A 220 11.54 -15.84 -6.11
CA PRO A 220 10.97 -15.41 -4.82
C PRO A 220 11.93 -14.59 -3.97
N LYS A 221 13.22 -14.95 -3.98
CA LYS A 221 14.25 -14.22 -3.22
C LYS A 221 14.44 -12.80 -3.73
N ARG A 222 14.46 -12.60 -5.05
CA ARG A 222 14.60 -11.29 -5.68
C ARG A 222 13.34 -10.45 -5.43
N ARG A 223 12.15 -11.03 -5.61
CA ARG A 223 10.85 -10.38 -5.33
C ARG A 223 10.78 -9.84 -3.89
N LEU A 224 11.07 -10.69 -2.92
CA LEU A 224 11.04 -10.32 -1.51
C LEU A 224 12.09 -9.26 -1.18
N GLN A 225 13.30 -9.42 -1.69
CA GLN A 225 14.39 -8.48 -1.46
C GLN A 225 14.05 -7.08 -2.01
N ASP A 226 13.44 -7.00 -3.19
CA ASP A 226 13.07 -5.72 -3.79
C ASP A 226 11.93 -5.05 -3.00
N THR A 227 10.95 -5.83 -2.52
CA THR A 227 9.89 -5.33 -1.62
C THR A 227 10.46 -4.78 -0.31
N ILE A 228 11.39 -5.49 0.33
CA ILE A 228 12.04 -5.05 1.58
C ILE A 228 12.87 -3.78 1.36
N LYS A 229 13.58 -3.67 0.23
CA LYS A 229 14.31 -2.44 -0.12
C LYS A 229 13.33 -1.28 -0.26
N SER A 230 12.18 -1.48 -0.90
CA SER A 230 11.17 -0.45 -1.07
C SER A 230 10.52 -0.03 0.26
N LEU A 231 10.24 -0.97 1.17
CA LEU A 231 9.74 -0.67 2.54
C LEU A 231 10.71 0.21 3.35
N ASN A 232 12.02 0.00 3.18
CA ASN A 232 13.05 0.78 3.86
C ASN A 232 13.30 2.16 3.24
N ARG A 233 12.96 2.36 1.97
CA ARG A 233 13.16 3.61 1.26
C ARG A 233 11.93 4.51 1.35
N ASN A 234 12.16 5.81 1.17
CA ASN A 234 11.13 6.85 1.27
C ASN A 234 10.38 6.83 2.61
N GLN A 235 11.03 6.37 3.69
CA GLN A 235 10.52 6.59 5.03
C GLN A 235 10.73 8.06 5.39
N CYS A 236 9.66 8.75 5.77
CA CYS A 236 9.70 10.10 6.31
C CYS A 236 10.50 10.15 7.61
N ASN A 237 10.40 9.10 8.43
CA ASN A 237 11.19 8.92 9.63
C ASN A 237 11.78 7.51 9.62
N ALA A 238 13.11 7.39 9.46
CA ALA A 238 13.80 6.11 9.34
C ALA A 238 13.94 5.34 10.67
N LEU A 239 12.84 5.16 11.39
CA LEU A 239 12.78 4.53 12.72
C LEU A 239 12.71 3.00 12.63
N LEU A 240 12.31 2.45 11.48
CA LEU A 240 12.15 1.03 11.24
C LEU A 240 12.98 0.56 10.07
N ARG A 241 13.67 -0.56 10.23
CA ARG A 241 14.38 -1.22 9.13
C ARG A 241 13.94 -2.67 8.99
N PHE A 242 13.44 -3.00 7.81
CA PHE A 242 13.10 -4.35 7.36
C PHE A 242 14.33 -5.04 6.77
N HIS A 243 14.41 -6.35 6.92
CA HIS A 243 15.49 -7.19 6.43
C HIS A 243 14.91 -8.55 5.98
N GLY A 244 15.56 -9.20 5.02
CA GLY A 244 15.25 -10.60 4.72
C GLY A 244 16.02 -11.53 5.67
N ASN A 245 15.55 -12.76 5.82
CA ASN A 245 16.29 -13.84 6.48
C ASN A 245 17.45 -14.41 5.62
N GLY A 246 17.63 -13.93 4.39
CA GLY A 246 18.68 -14.34 3.45
C GLY A 246 18.27 -15.50 2.52
N THR A 247 17.22 -16.24 2.86
CA THR A 247 16.66 -17.33 2.02
C THR A 247 15.51 -16.88 1.15
N GLY A 248 14.98 -15.67 1.37
CA GLY A 248 13.85 -15.14 0.59
C GLY A 248 12.49 -15.65 1.08
N GLN A 249 12.44 -16.22 2.28
CA GLN A 249 11.23 -16.88 2.81
C GLN A 249 10.63 -16.16 4.02
N ALA A 250 11.30 -15.13 4.54
CA ALA A 250 10.79 -14.38 5.68
C ALA A 250 11.31 -12.94 5.69
N VAL A 251 10.48 -12.05 6.22
CA VAL A 251 10.78 -10.65 6.48
C VAL A 251 10.94 -10.47 7.98
N ARG A 252 11.99 -9.76 8.39
CA ARG A 252 12.22 -9.35 9.79
C ARG A 252 12.32 -7.85 9.87
N TRP A 253 12.01 -7.26 11.02
CA TRP A 253 12.17 -5.83 11.23
C TRP A 253 12.94 -5.54 12.52
N LYS A 254 13.55 -4.34 12.59
CA LYS A 254 14.24 -3.85 13.77
C LYS A 254 14.09 -2.34 13.88
N PHE A 255 14.13 -1.83 15.11
CA PHE A 255 14.25 -0.40 15.34
C PHE A 255 15.65 0.08 14.96
N VAL A 256 15.69 1.22 14.29
CA VAL A 256 16.92 1.99 14.12
C VAL A 256 16.80 3.15 15.10
N ASN A 257 17.35 2.98 16.31
CA ASN A 257 17.57 4.12 17.17
C ASN A 257 18.43 5.11 16.37
N GLY A 258 17.99 6.36 16.30
CA GLY A 258 18.76 7.44 15.69
C GLY A 258 20.01 7.71 16.51
N ASP A 259 20.94 6.77 16.57
CA ASP A 259 22.30 7.05 17.00
C ASP A 259 22.91 7.93 15.91
N ARG A 260 23.04 9.20 16.27
CA ARG A 260 24.12 10.04 15.79
C ARG A 260 25.45 9.36 16.14
N SER A 261 25.84 8.34 15.40
CA SER A 261 27.23 7.88 15.40
C SER A 261 27.99 8.72 14.38
N SER A 262 28.53 9.82 14.90
CA SER A 262 29.73 10.48 14.41
C SER A 262 30.86 9.45 14.23
N SER A 263 31.55 9.51 13.08
CA SER A 263 33.01 9.51 12.93
C SER A 263 33.40 9.48 11.46
#